data_AF-A0A932LAM2-F1
#
_entry.id   AF-A0A932LAM2-F1
#
_cell.length_a   1.000
_cell.length_b   1.000
_cell.length_c   1.000
_cell.angle_alpha   90.00
_cell.angle_beta   90.00
_cell.angle_gamma   90.00
#
_symmetry.space_group_name_H-M   'P 1'
#
loop_
_entity.id
_entity.type
_entity.pdbx_description
1 polymer ?
#
loop_
_entity_poly.entity_id
_entity_poly.type
_entity_poly.pdbx_seq_one_letter_code
_entity_poly.pdbx_strand_id
1 'polypeptide(L)'
;MVSLLENLRAGLSARWGASRGTVIQDQQAMWVTRQQQHRRQGDRHGTLPPLGPWLDEYEAQLQRIATLSRREGVRLVLVTQPTLWRENMPPELEALTLGGQLPGGEFLSNADRARAMAAYNERLMTFARREGIECIDLASALPQSTAVFYDDCHFNEAGAAKVADYLAPHLQADRIALGVK
;
A
#
# COMPACT_ATOMS: atom_id res chain seq x y z
N MET A 1 -6.50 30.50 -2.67
CA MET A 1 -5.69 29.27 -2.47
C MET A 1 -6.51 27.98 -2.45
N VAL A 2 -7.85 28.02 -2.56
CA VAL A 2 -8.72 26.83 -2.65
C VAL A 2 -8.82 26.27 -4.07
N SER A 3 -8.73 27.13 -5.10
CA SER A 3 -9.00 26.72 -6.49
C SER A 3 -7.90 25.89 -7.17
N LEU A 4 -6.66 25.87 -6.65
CA LEU A 4 -5.59 25.05 -7.23
C LEU A 4 -5.74 23.56 -6.84
N LEU A 5 -6.18 23.31 -5.60
CA LEU A 5 -6.45 21.97 -5.09
C LEU A 5 -7.74 21.38 -5.68
N GLU A 6 -8.77 22.20 -5.91
CA GLU A 6 -9.99 21.75 -6.61
C GLU A 6 -9.72 21.42 -8.08
N ASN A 7 -8.88 22.20 -8.76
CA ASN A 7 -8.46 21.90 -10.14
C ASN A 7 -7.57 20.65 -10.23
N LEU A 8 -6.71 20.39 -9.23
CA LEU A 8 -5.97 19.14 -9.12
C LEU A 8 -6.90 17.95 -8.85
N ARG A 9 -7.93 18.12 -8.02
CA ARG A 9 -8.91 17.08 -7.71
C ARG A 9 -9.83 16.75 -8.90
N ALA A 10 -10.24 17.76 -9.66
CA ALA A 10 -10.99 17.58 -10.91
C ALA A 10 -10.11 17.00 -12.04
N GLY A 11 -8.83 17.38 -12.10
CA GLY A 11 -7.86 16.79 -13.01
C GLY A 11 -7.52 15.34 -12.68
N LEU A 12 -7.55 14.96 -11.40
CA LEU A 12 -7.33 13.59 -10.93
C LEU A 12 -8.57 12.70 -11.11
N SER A 13 -9.78 13.23 -10.90
CA SER A 13 -11.03 12.48 -11.19
C SER A 13 -11.23 12.27 -12.70
N ALA A 14 -10.77 13.19 -13.54
CA ALA A 14 -10.76 13.03 -15.00
C ALA A 14 -9.63 12.13 -15.53
N ARG A 15 -8.50 12.00 -14.79
CA ARG A 15 -7.36 11.14 -15.16
C ARG A 15 -7.39 9.74 -14.55
N TRP A 16 -8.30 9.46 -13.63
CA TRP A 16 -8.81 8.10 -13.36
C TRP A 16 -9.84 7.68 -14.40
N GLY A 17 -9.66 8.15 -15.65
CA GLY A 17 -10.04 7.41 -16.83
C GLY A 17 -9.27 6.11 -16.88
N ALA A 18 -9.69 5.16 -16.02
CA ALA A 18 -9.84 3.80 -16.47
C ALA A 18 -10.37 3.87 -17.91
N SER A 19 -9.69 3.17 -18.81
CA SER A 19 -10.29 2.78 -20.07
C SER A 19 -11.76 2.45 -19.79
N ARG A 20 -12.68 2.99 -20.61
CA ARG A 20 -14.12 2.69 -20.58
C ARG A 20 -14.35 1.21 -20.96
N GLY A 21 -13.81 0.30 -20.16
CA GLY A 21 -13.86 -1.13 -20.33
C GLY A 21 -14.00 -1.72 -18.94
N THR A 22 -15.10 -2.44 -18.74
CA THR A 22 -15.30 -3.25 -17.55
C THR A 22 -14.12 -4.20 -17.40
N VAL A 23 -13.41 -4.13 -16.29
CA VAL A 23 -12.43 -5.15 -15.93
C VAL A 23 -13.21 -6.41 -15.56
N ILE A 24 -13.14 -7.44 -16.41
CA ILE A 24 -13.71 -8.75 -16.11
C ILE A 24 -12.63 -9.56 -15.42
N GLN A 25 -12.83 -9.85 -14.13
CA GLN A 25 -12.04 -10.84 -13.43
C GLN A 25 -12.64 -12.22 -13.75
N ASP A 26 -11.97 -12.96 -14.63
CA ASP A 26 -12.33 -14.33 -14.99
C ASP A 26 -11.61 -15.36 -14.10
N GLN A 27 -12.16 -16.59 -14.04
CA GLN A 27 -11.56 -17.70 -13.29
C GLN A 27 -10.19 -18.15 -13.83
N GLN A 28 -9.79 -17.68 -15.01
CA GLN A 28 -8.50 -17.98 -15.63
C GLN A 28 -7.46 -16.88 -15.35
N ALA A 29 -7.82 -15.85 -14.59
CA ALA A 29 -7.00 -14.68 -14.28
C ALA A 29 -6.41 -13.96 -15.51
N MET A 30 -7.09 -13.98 -16.67
CA MET A 30 -6.53 -13.46 -17.92
C MET A 30 -6.13 -11.99 -17.82
N TRP A 31 -6.91 -11.17 -17.09
CA TRP A 31 -6.56 -9.77 -16.87
C TRP A 31 -5.23 -9.62 -16.13
N VAL A 32 -5.01 -10.40 -15.07
CA VAL A 32 -3.77 -10.39 -14.28
C VAL A 32 -2.59 -10.78 -15.16
N THR A 33 -2.72 -11.86 -15.92
CA THR A 33 -1.67 -12.32 -16.84
C THR A 33 -1.33 -11.26 -17.88
N ARG A 34 -2.33 -10.57 -18.45
CA ARG A 34 -2.10 -9.46 -19.38
C ARG A 34 -1.37 -8.28 -18.74
N GLN A 35 -1.74 -7.91 -17.51
CA GLN A 35 -1.05 -6.84 -16.78
C GLN A 35 0.40 -7.20 -16.45
N GLN A 36 0.66 -8.44 -16.02
CA GLN A 36 2.02 -8.94 -15.79
C GLN A 36 2.82 -8.91 -17.09
N GLN A 37 2.26 -9.38 -18.20
CA GLN A 37 2.94 -9.36 -19.50
C GLN A 37 3.24 -7.93 -19.96
N HIS A 38 2.26 -7.03 -19.88
CA HIS A 38 2.41 -5.61 -20.23
C HIS A 38 3.52 -4.96 -19.41
N ARG A 39 3.53 -5.16 -18.09
CA ARG A 39 4.63 -4.68 -17.23
C ARG A 39 5.96 -5.34 -17.60
N ARG A 40 6.03 -6.65 -17.79
CA ARG A 40 7.28 -7.36 -18.14
C ARG A 40 7.92 -6.82 -19.42
N GLN A 41 7.11 -6.42 -20.40
CA GLN A 41 7.57 -5.91 -21.69
C GLN A 41 7.83 -4.40 -21.69
N GLY A 42 7.26 -3.64 -20.74
CA GLY A 42 7.40 -2.19 -20.69
C GLY A 42 8.72 -1.72 -20.11
N ASP A 43 9.20 -0.58 -20.61
CA ASP A 43 10.42 0.05 -20.15
C ASP A 43 10.36 0.45 -18.67
N ARG A 44 11.52 0.45 -18.01
CA ARG A 44 11.65 0.84 -16.61
C ARG A 44 12.09 2.30 -16.52
N HIS A 45 11.34 3.07 -15.75
CA HIS A 45 11.74 4.42 -15.38
C HIS A 45 12.81 4.36 -14.28
N GLY A 46 13.90 5.10 -14.48
CA GLY A 46 15.07 5.07 -13.60
C GLY A 46 15.03 6.10 -12.46
N THR A 47 13.93 6.81 -12.23
CA THR A 47 13.88 7.85 -11.19
C THR A 47 12.53 7.96 -10.51
N LEU A 48 12.46 7.56 -9.24
CA LEU A 48 11.29 7.82 -8.39
C LEU A 48 10.90 9.32 -8.43
N PRO A 49 9.65 9.66 -8.83
CA PRO A 49 9.17 11.03 -8.77
C PRO A 49 9.15 11.56 -7.32
N PRO A 50 9.22 12.89 -7.10
CA PRO A 50 9.18 13.46 -5.76
C PRO A 50 7.87 13.07 -5.05
N LEU A 51 8.01 12.45 -3.87
CA LEU A 51 6.87 11.93 -3.10
C LEU A 51 6.23 12.97 -2.17
N GLY A 52 6.91 14.08 -1.87
CA GLY A 52 6.51 15.06 -0.85
C GLY A 52 5.02 15.41 -0.85
N PRO A 53 4.46 15.94 -1.95
CA PRO A 53 3.04 16.31 -2.00
C PRO A 53 2.07 15.15 -1.72
N TRP A 54 2.44 13.92 -2.11
CA TRP A 54 1.62 12.74 -1.90
C TRP A 54 1.70 12.22 -0.47
N LEU A 55 2.89 12.27 0.14
CA LEU A 55 3.09 11.94 1.54
C LEU A 55 2.37 12.95 2.46
N ASP A 56 2.35 14.23 2.08
CA ASP A 56 1.66 15.27 2.83
C ASP A 56 0.14 15.09 2.75
N GLU A 57 -0.40 14.76 1.58
CA GLU A 57 -1.83 14.42 1.44
C GLU A 57 -2.17 13.14 2.22
N TYR A 58 -1.32 12.12 2.16
CA TYR A 58 -1.49 10.89 2.94
C TYR A 58 -1.55 11.18 4.44
N GLU A 59 -0.61 11.97 4.96
CA GLU A 59 -0.61 12.39 6.36
C GLU A 59 -1.86 13.20 6.72
N ALA A 60 -2.32 14.09 5.83
CA ALA A 60 -3.57 14.82 6.02
C ALA A 60 -4.79 13.88 6.13
N GLN A 61 -4.80 12.75 5.39
CA GLN A 61 -5.83 11.73 5.56
C GLN A 61 -5.70 10.99 6.89
N LEU A 62 -4.48 10.62 7.29
CA LEU A 62 -4.23 9.98 8.60
C LEU A 62 -4.72 10.87 9.74
N GLN A 63 -4.49 12.19 9.66
CA GLN A 63 -5.00 13.15 10.64
C GLN A 63 -6.52 13.14 10.72
N ARG A 64 -7.22 13.05 9.58
CA ARG A 64 -8.70 12.98 9.56
C ARG A 64 -9.20 11.70 10.21
N ILE A 65 -8.58 10.56 9.92
CA ILE A 65 -8.92 9.26 10.52
C ILE A 65 -8.67 9.29 12.03
N ALA A 66 -7.53 9.84 12.48
CA ALA A 66 -7.19 9.97 13.89
C ALA A 66 -8.18 10.87 14.65
N THR A 67 -8.49 12.05 14.09
CA THR A 67 -9.47 12.98 14.67
C THR A 67 -10.85 12.33 14.79
N LEU A 68 -11.30 11.63 13.75
CA LEU A 68 -12.55 10.90 13.77
C LEU A 68 -12.55 9.82 14.85
N SER A 69 -11.51 8.97 14.89
CA SER A 69 -11.41 7.86 15.86
C SER A 69 -11.43 8.37 17.30
N ARG A 70 -10.69 9.45 17.60
CA ARG A 70 -10.70 10.09 18.93
C ARG A 70 -12.08 10.63 19.29
N ARG A 71 -12.77 11.30 18.36
CA ARG A 71 -14.11 11.85 18.59
C ARG A 71 -15.13 10.76 18.89
N GLU A 72 -15.04 9.63 18.19
CA GLU A 72 -15.94 8.49 18.37
C GLU A 72 -15.52 7.54 19.51
N GLY A 73 -14.42 7.84 20.22
CA GLY A 73 -13.91 6.98 21.29
C GLY A 73 -13.41 5.60 20.81
N VAL A 74 -13.04 5.48 19.53
CA VAL A 74 -12.52 4.24 18.94
C VAL A 74 -11.00 4.19 19.07
N ARG A 75 -10.47 3.07 19.59
CA ARG A 75 -9.02 2.82 19.53
C ARG A 75 -8.59 2.67 18.07
N LEU A 76 -7.72 3.56 17.63
CA LEU A 76 -7.07 3.48 16.34
C LEU A 76 -5.72 2.78 16.49
N VAL A 77 -5.51 1.73 15.69
CA VAL A 77 -4.22 1.06 15.52
C VAL A 77 -3.85 1.19 14.05
N LEU A 78 -2.66 1.71 13.79
CA LEU A 78 -2.10 1.84 12.45
C LEU A 78 -1.16 0.66 12.16
N VAL A 79 -1.06 0.25 10.90
CA VAL A 79 -0.25 -0.90 10.49
C VAL A 79 0.50 -0.56 9.21
N THR A 80 1.82 -0.80 9.17
CA THR A 80 2.63 -0.58 7.97
C THR A 80 2.28 -1.58 6.87
N GLN A 81 2.45 -1.20 5.60
CA GLN A 81 2.11 -2.05 4.47
C GLN A 81 3.33 -2.88 4.00
N PRO A 82 3.30 -4.21 4.15
CA PRO A 82 4.29 -5.09 3.56
C PRO A 82 4.03 -5.25 2.05
N THR A 83 5.09 -5.44 1.27
CA THR A 83 5.00 -5.70 -0.17
C THR A 83 6.07 -6.72 -0.60
N LEU A 84 5.92 -7.29 -1.79
CA LEU A 84 6.93 -8.18 -2.37
C LEU A 84 8.16 -7.40 -2.87
N TRP A 85 8.00 -6.10 -3.14
CA TRP A 85 8.98 -5.24 -3.79
C TRP A 85 10.25 -5.07 -2.96
N ARG A 86 11.38 -5.31 -3.59
CA ARG A 86 12.70 -5.03 -3.01
C ARG A 86 13.71 -4.78 -4.12
N GLU A 87 14.88 -4.31 -3.73
CA GLU A 87 16.02 -4.30 -4.63
C GLU A 87 16.42 -5.75 -4.98
N ASN A 88 16.82 -5.97 -6.24
CA ASN A 88 17.29 -7.28 -6.73
C ASN A 88 16.26 -8.41 -6.54
N MET A 89 15.02 -8.19 -6.98
CA MET A 89 14.02 -9.26 -7.01
C MET A 89 14.44 -10.38 -7.98
N PRO A 90 14.35 -11.65 -7.57
CA PRO A 90 14.50 -12.77 -8.48
C PRO A 90 13.50 -12.68 -9.66
N PRO A 91 13.87 -13.11 -10.88
CA PRO A 91 13.01 -13.00 -12.06
C PRO A 91 11.61 -13.62 -11.87
N GLU A 92 11.52 -14.72 -11.12
CA GLU A 92 10.26 -15.39 -10.82
C GLU A 92 9.33 -14.56 -9.92
N LEU A 93 9.87 -13.68 -9.08
CA LEU A 93 9.09 -12.76 -8.26
C LEU A 93 8.78 -11.47 -9.02
N GLU A 94 9.71 -10.97 -9.84
CA GLU A 94 9.44 -9.83 -10.73
C GLU A 94 8.28 -10.13 -11.68
N ALA A 95 8.22 -11.38 -12.14
CA ALA A 95 7.16 -11.93 -12.96
C ALA A 95 5.76 -11.78 -12.35
N LEU A 96 5.63 -11.73 -11.02
CA LEU A 96 4.35 -11.57 -10.33
C LEU A 96 3.86 -10.12 -10.27
N THR A 97 4.73 -9.16 -10.58
CA THR A 97 4.46 -7.74 -10.36
C THR A 97 3.44 -7.15 -11.34
N LEU A 98 2.63 -6.24 -10.83
CA LEU A 98 1.50 -5.62 -11.53
C LEU A 98 1.57 -4.09 -11.45
N GLY A 99 0.93 -3.41 -12.40
CA GLY A 99 0.73 -1.95 -12.34
C GLY A 99 2.02 -1.12 -12.32
N GLY A 100 1.94 0.09 -11.75
CA GLY A 100 3.08 1.01 -11.63
C GLY A 100 3.47 1.74 -12.93
N GLN A 101 2.56 1.79 -13.90
CA GLN A 101 2.76 2.57 -15.13
C GLN A 101 2.66 4.07 -14.82
N LEU A 102 3.63 4.83 -15.30
CA LEU A 102 3.69 6.29 -15.23
C LEU A 102 2.93 6.89 -16.42
N PRO A 103 2.57 8.19 -16.38
CA PRO A 103 1.86 8.84 -17.48
C PRO A 103 2.57 8.76 -18.85
N GLY A 104 3.89 8.60 -18.88
CA GLY A 104 4.68 8.42 -20.10
C GLY A 104 4.63 7.00 -20.68
N GLY A 105 4.03 6.05 -19.98
CA GLY A 105 3.92 4.65 -20.39
C GLY A 105 4.99 3.74 -19.80
N GLU A 106 6.08 4.29 -19.28
CA GLU A 106 7.12 3.54 -18.57
C GLU A 106 6.63 3.07 -17.20
N PHE A 107 7.30 2.07 -16.65
CA PHE A 107 6.97 1.49 -15.36
C PHE A 107 7.99 1.87 -14.31
N LEU A 108 7.52 2.22 -13.11
CA LEU A 108 8.40 2.37 -11.97
C LEU A 108 9.11 1.04 -11.67
N SER A 109 10.43 1.08 -11.47
CA SER A 109 11.21 -0.11 -11.09
C SER A 109 10.75 -0.68 -9.75
N ASN A 110 10.97 -1.98 -9.49
CA ASN A 110 10.60 -2.56 -8.20
C ASN A 110 11.43 -1.99 -7.04
N ALA A 111 12.68 -1.61 -7.29
CA ALA A 111 13.50 -0.89 -6.32
C ALA A 111 12.87 0.47 -5.95
N ASP A 112 12.38 1.22 -6.94
CA ASP A 112 11.75 2.53 -6.71
C ASP A 112 10.39 2.39 -6.03
N ARG A 113 9.64 1.34 -6.35
CA ARG A 113 8.40 0.99 -5.64
C ARG A 113 8.66 0.63 -4.18
N ALA A 114 9.72 -0.13 -3.91
CA ALA A 114 10.15 -0.46 -2.55
C ALA A 114 10.55 0.81 -1.77
N ARG A 115 11.35 1.69 -2.39
CA ARG A 115 11.70 3.00 -1.80
C ARG A 115 10.47 3.86 -1.52
N ALA A 116 9.51 3.88 -2.44
CA ALA A 116 8.28 4.61 -2.25
C ALA A 116 7.45 4.05 -1.07
N MET A 117 7.23 2.74 -1.03
CA MET A 117 6.48 2.10 0.06
C MET A 117 7.16 2.30 1.42
N ALA A 118 8.50 2.22 1.46
CA ALA A 118 9.27 2.53 2.66
C ALA A 118 9.01 3.97 3.15
N ALA A 119 8.97 4.95 2.25
CA ALA A 119 8.66 6.34 2.62
C ALA A 119 7.23 6.51 3.17
N TYR A 120 6.24 5.79 2.64
CA TYR A 120 4.88 5.79 3.19
C TYR A 120 4.82 5.13 4.58
N ASN A 121 5.49 3.99 4.76
CA ASN A 121 5.56 3.31 6.05
C ASN A 121 6.28 4.16 7.11
N GLU A 122 7.39 4.82 6.76
CA GLU A 122 8.09 5.75 7.64
C GLU A 122 7.21 6.94 8.02
N ARG A 123 6.49 7.51 7.05
CA ARG A 123 5.54 8.61 7.28
C ARG A 123 4.43 8.17 8.25
N LEU A 124 3.87 6.97 8.07
CA LEU A 124 2.85 6.40 8.97
C LEU A 124 3.38 6.23 10.40
N MET A 125 4.55 5.61 10.55
CA MET A 125 5.16 5.39 11.87
C MET A 125 5.52 6.70 12.58
N THR A 126 6.04 7.67 11.84
CA THR A 126 6.38 9.00 12.37
C THR A 126 5.12 9.75 12.81
N PHE A 127 4.07 9.74 11.98
CA PHE A 127 2.77 10.30 12.31
C PHE A 127 2.22 9.67 13.59
N ALA A 128 2.19 8.33 13.66
CA ALA A 128 1.63 7.60 14.78
C ALA A 128 2.36 7.92 16.09
N ARG A 129 3.70 7.94 16.06
CA ARG A 129 4.54 8.31 17.21
C ARG A 129 4.24 9.73 17.70
N ARG A 130 4.13 10.69 16.77
CA ARG A 130 3.82 12.09 17.10
C ARG A 130 2.44 12.24 17.73
N GLU A 131 1.47 11.49 17.23
CA GLU A 131 0.07 11.54 17.65
C GLU A 131 -0.25 10.65 18.87
N GLY A 132 0.74 9.90 19.38
CA GLY A 132 0.53 8.93 20.45
C GLY A 132 -0.42 7.78 20.04
N ILE A 133 -0.44 7.44 18.76
CA ILE A 133 -1.25 6.35 18.19
C ILE A 133 -0.36 5.11 18.08
N GLU A 134 -0.90 3.96 18.43
CA GLU A 134 -0.21 2.69 18.26
C GLU A 134 0.02 2.40 16.77
N CYS A 135 1.24 1.99 16.42
CA CYS A 135 1.59 1.59 15.08
C CYS A 135 2.36 0.27 15.12
N ILE A 136 1.85 -0.71 14.38
CA ILE A 136 2.44 -2.04 14.27
C ILE A 136 3.24 -2.12 12.97
N ASP A 137 4.54 -2.41 13.07
CA ASP A 137 5.41 -2.55 11.91
C ASP A 137 5.30 -3.95 11.28
N LEU A 138 4.20 -4.18 10.57
CA LEU A 138 3.96 -5.42 9.82
C LEU A 138 4.89 -5.56 8.61
N ALA A 139 5.30 -4.44 8.00
CA ALA A 139 6.20 -4.40 6.85
C ALA A 139 7.53 -5.11 7.11
N SER A 140 8.11 -4.94 8.30
CA SER A 140 9.35 -5.61 8.70
C SER A 140 9.14 -7.03 9.24
N ALA A 141 7.91 -7.39 9.60
CA ALA A 141 7.59 -8.67 10.25
C ALA A 141 7.37 -9.83 9.27
N LEU A 142 6.96 -9.54 8.03
CA LEU A 142 6.61 -10.57 7.06
C LEU A 142 7.69 -10.77 5.99
N PRO A 143 7.97 -12.03 5.59
CA PRO A 143 8.91 -12.28 4.51
C PRO A 143 8.36 -11.78 3.18
N GLN A 144 9.19 -11.08 2.41
CA GLN A 144 8.88 -10.60 1.07
C GLN A 144 8.98 -11.75 0.04
N SER A 145 8.09 -12.74 0.12
CA SER A 145 8.12 -13.93 -0.74
C SER A 145 6.72 -14.50 -1.01
N THR A 146 6.66 -15.47 -1.92
CA THR A 146 5.42 -16.22 -2.23
C THR A 146 4.93 -17.09 -1.08
N ALA A 147 5.68 -17.23 0.02
CA ALA A 147 5.15 -17.80 1.26
C ALA A 147 4.07 -16.90 1.92
N VAL A 148 3.98 -15.64 1.51
CA VAL A 148 3.05 -14.63 2.06
C VAL A 148 2.18 -14.01 0.97
N PHE A 149 2.74 -13.72 -0.22
CA PHE A 149 2.02 -13.02 -1.28
C PHE A 149 1.63 -13.94 -2.43
N TYR A 150 0.46 -13.74 -3.04
CA TYR A 150 0.15 -14.38 -4.33
C TYR A 150 0.55 -13.51 -5.53
N ASP A 151 0.57 -12.19 -5.35
CA ASP A 151 1.12 -11.22 -6.30
C ASP A 151 2.13 -10.30 -5.60
N ASP A 152 2.29 -9.05 -6.05
CA ASP A 152 3.30 -8.16 -5.52
C ASP A 152 2.90 -7.33 -4.31
N CYS A 153 1.63 -7.34 -3.89
CA CYS A 153 1.17 -6.62 -2.69
C CYS A 153 -0.01 -7.27 -1.94
N HIS A 154 -0.65 -8.29 -2.49
CA HIS A 154 -1.77 -8.98 -1.86
C HIS A 154 -1.35 -10.33 -1.26
N PHE A 155 -1.86 -10.61 -0.06
CA PHE A 155 -1.57 -11.83 0.67
C PHE A 155 -2.29 -13.04 0.07
N ASN A 156 -1.59 -14.17 0.02
CA ASN A 156 -2.24 -15.48 -0.08
C ASN A 156 -2.78 -15.91 1.30
N GLU A 157 -3.47 -17.05 1.35
CA GLU A 157 -4.06 -17.58 2.60
C GLU A 157 -3.03 -17.73 3.74
N ALA A 158 -1.83 -18.22 3.43
CA ALA A 158 -0.76 -18.38 4.41
C ALA A 158 -0.23 -17.02 4.91
N GLY A 159 -0.15 -16.02 4.02
CA GLY A 159 0.17 -14.64 4.37
C GLY A 159 -0.87 -14.01 5.26
N ALA A 160 -2.16 -14.17 4.92
CA ALA A 160 -3.27 -13.66 5.73
C ALA A 160 -3.29 -14.30 7.14
N ALA A 161 -3.04 -15.61 7.24
CA ALA A 161 -2.90 -16.29 8.53
C ALA A 161 -1.72 -15.72 9.34
N LYS A 162 -0.55 -15.52 8.73
CA LYS A 162 0.61 -14.90 9.40
C LYS A 162 0.33 -13.47 9.88
N VAL A 163 -0.40 -12.68 9.10
CA VAL A 163 -0.85 -11.35 9.52
C VAL A 163 -1.74 -11.45 10.76
N ALA A 164 -2.71 -12.36 10.75
CA ALA A 164 -3.60 -12.56 11.88
C ALA A 164 -2.83 -12.98 13.15
N ASP A 165 -1.93 -13.95 13.03
CA ASP A 165 -1.09 -14.42 14.14
C ASP A 165 -0.21 -13.30 14.70
N TYR A 166 0.31 -12.43 13.81
CA TYR A 166 1.14 -11.31 14.20
C TYR A 166 0.33 -10.20 14.88
N LEU A 167 -0.83 -9.83 14.34
CA LEU A 167 -1.63 -8.70 14.82
C LEU A 167 -2.52 -9.04 16.03
N ALA A 168 -3.06 -10.24 16.12
CA ALA A 168 -4.05 -10.59 17.14
C ALA A 168 -3.59 -10.32 18.58
N PRO A 169 -2.34 -10.61 18.99
CA PRO A 169 -1.85 -10.30 20.34
C PRO A 169 -1.89 -8.80 20.68
N HIS A 170 -1.57 -7.93 19.71
CA HIS A 170 -1.61 -6.47 19.90
C HIS A 170 -3.05 -5.97 20.09
N LEU A 171 -4.02 -6.62 19.43
CA LEU A 171 -5.42 -6.24 19.52
C LEU A 171 -6.11 -6.82 20.78
N GLN A 172 -5.64 -7.95 21.29
CA GLN A 172 -6.20 -8.63 22.46
C GLN A 172 -5.73 -8.05 23.80
N ALA A 173 -4.54 -7.45 23.88
CA ALA A 173 -3.99 -6.89 25.11
C ALA A 173 -4.95 -5.92 25.85
N ASP A 174 -5.86 -5.29 25.11
CA ASP A 174 -6.86 -4.36 25.67
C ASP A 174 -8.15 -5.01 26.17
N ARG A 175 -8.50 -6.22 25.72
CA ARG A 175 -9.72 -6.91 26.20
C ARG A 175 -9.64 -7.25 27.68
N ILE A 176 -8.43 -7.56 28.16
CA ILE A 176 -8.17 -7.86 29.57
C ILE A 176 -8.23 -6.58 30.42
N ALA A 177 -7.79 -5.44 29.89
CA ALA A 177 -7.84 -4.15 30.58
C ALA A 177 -9.26 -3.52 30.61
N LEU A 178 -10.10 -3.81 29.61
CA LEU A 178 -11.49 -3.33 29.50
C LEU A 178 -12.54 -4.27 30.12
N GLY A 179 -12.13 -5.38 30.74
CA GLY A 179 -13.04 -6.30 31.45
C GLY A 179 -14.02 -7.07 30.55
N VAL A 180 -13.80 -7.09 29.24
CA VAL A 180 -14.64 -7.83 28.29
C VAL A 180 -13.99 -9.19 28.06
N LYS A 181 -14.54 -10.22 28.73
CA LYS A 181 -14.22 -11.63 28.46
C LYS A 181 -14.47 -11.95 26.99
#